data_AF-A0A3A1WT93-F1
#
_entry.id   AF-A0A3A1WT93-F1
#
_cell.length_a   1.000
_cell.length_b   1.000
_cell.length_c   1.000
_cell.angle_alpha   90.00
_cell.angle_beta   90.00
_cell.angle_gamma   90.00
#
_symmetry.space_group_name_H-M   'P 1'
#
loop_
_entity.id
_entity.type
_entity.pdbx_description
1 polymer ?
#
loop_
_entity_poly.entity_id
_entity_poly.type
_entity_poly.pdbx_seq_one_letter_code
_entity_poly.pdbx_strand_id
1 'polypeptide(L)'
;MQKISKVFTRLRSLHLARHIVLIIGAASVLIPFMWMFTTSLQTKAETYAVQSVIPTSWHWENYLHAWQSAPFANYYINSLIMSAIIVIG
;
A
#
# COMPACT_ATOMS: atom_id res chain seq x y z
N MET A 1 -44.56 -10.75 17.09
CA MET A 1 -43.69 -9.55 17.12
C MET A 1 -42.22 -9.84 17.45
N GLN A 2 -41.85 -10.80 18.30
CA GLN A 2 -40.43 -11.04 18.69
C GLN A 2 -39.50 -11.62 17.59
N LYS A 3 -40.02 -12.27 16.55
CA LYS A 3 -39.17 -12.84 15.48
C LYS A 3 -38.54 -11.76 14.56
N ILE A 4 -39.24 -10.65 14.36
CA ILE A 4 -38.80 -9.58 13.43
C ILE A 4 -37.60 -8.81 14.01
N SER A 5 -37.57 -8.58 15.33
CA SER A 5 -36.43 -7.90 15.98
C SER A 5 -35.15 -8.73 15.93
N LYS A 6 -35.22 -10.05 16.12
CA LYS A 6 -34.04 -10.95 16.02
C LYS A 6 -33.45 -10.99 14.61
N VAL A 7 -34.29 -10.95 13.56
CA VAL A 7 -33.83 -10.87 12.17
C VAL A 7 -33.09 -9.57 11.92
N PHE A 8 -33.64 -8.43 12.37
CA PHE A 8 -32.99 -7.13 12.23
C PHE A 8 -31.63 -7.06 12.98
N THR A 9 -31.55 -7.59 14.20
CA THR A 9 -30.30 -7.66 14.96
C THR A 9 -29.26 -8.57 14.29
N ARG A 10 -29.69 -9.70 13.71
CA ARG A 10 -28.81 -10.64 12.97
C ARG A 10 -28.29 -10.07 11.66
N LEU A 11 -29.09 -9.27 10.95
CA LEU A 11 -28.66 -8.56 9.74
C LEU A 11 -27.64 -7.47 10.10
N ARG A 12 -27.88 -6.71 11.17
CA ARG A 12 -26.95 -5.66 11.65
C ARG A 12 -25.59 -6.23 12.08
N SER A 13 -25.56 -7.36 12.78
CA SER A 13 -24.30 -8.01 13.18
C SER A 13 -23.53 -8.59 11.99
N LEU A 14 -24.22 -9.07 10.96
CA LEU A 14 -23.58 -9.55 9.72
C LEU A 14 -22.92 -8.40 8.94
N HIS A 15 -23.57 -7.24 8.86
CA HIS A 15 -22.96 -6.05 8.28
C HIS A 15 -21.72 -5.62 9.05
N LEU A 16 -21.77 -5.56 10.39
CA LEU A 16 -20.61 -5.20 11.20
C LEU A 16 -19.45 -6.19 11.00
N ALA A 17 -19.74 -7.50 11.02
CA ALA A 17 -18.74 -8.54 10.79
C ALA A 17 -18.10 -8.39 9.40
N ARG A 18 -18.89 -8.11 8.35
CA ARG A 18 -18.36 -7.85 7.00
C ARG A 18 -17.39 -6.68 6.99
N HIS A 19 -17.74 -5.55 7.61
CA HIS A 19 -16.86 -4.38 7.64
C HIS A 19 -15.58 -4.66 8.42
N ILE A 20 -15.65 -5.38 9.53
CA ILE A 20 -14.46 -5.77 10.29
C ILE A 20 -13.51 -6.61 9.41
N VAL A 21 -14.04 -7.61 8.70
CA VAL A 21 -13.24 -8.45 7.79
C VAL A 21 -12.59 -7.60 6.69
N LEU A 22 -13.36 -6.69 6.06
CA LEU A 22 -12.84 -5.80 5.03
C LEU A 22 -11.76 -4.85 5.58
N ILE A 23 -11.93 -4.32 6.79
CA ILE A 23 -10.94 -3.45 7.46
C ILE A 23 -9.66 -4.24 7.76
N ILE A 24 -9.76 -5.46 8.27
CA ILE A 24 -8.59 -6.31 8.54
C ILE A 24 -7.85 -6.62 7.24
N GLY A 25 -8.58 -7.00 6.18
CA GLY A 25 -7.98 -7.23 4.86
C GLY A 25 -7.29 -5.98 4.33
N ALA A 26 -7.94 -4.82 4.39
CA ALA A 26 -7.35 -3.55 4.00
C ALA A 26 -6.08 -3.22 4.83
N ALA A 27 -6.14 -3.39 6.15
CA ALA A 27 -4.98 -3.16 7.03
C ALA A 27 -3.81 -4.09 6.70
N SER A 28 -4.07 -5.36 6.40
CA SER A 28 -3.01 -6.31 6.02
C SER A 28 -2.27 -5.92 4.74
N VAL A 29 -2.93 -5.20 3.83
CA VAL A 29 -2.31 -4.64 2.62
C VAL A 29 -1.65 -3.29 2.94
N LEU A 30 -2.32 -2.41 3.67
CA LEU A 30 -1.81 -1.06 3.92
C LEU A 30 -0.57 -1.03 4.83
N ILE A 31 -0.49 -1.91 5.83
CA ILE A 31 0.65 -1.95 6.76
C ILE A 31 2.00 -2.11 6.04
N PRO A 32 2.22 -3.14 5.18
CA PRO A 32 3.49 -3.28 4.48
C PRO A 32 3.74 -2.14 3.47
N PHE A 33 2.70 -1.55 2.88
CA PHE A 33 2.85 -0.37 2.02
C PHE A 33 3.29 0.88 2.81
N MET A 34 2.71 1.09 4.00
CA MET A 34 3.11 2.16 4.89
C MET A 34 4.56 2.01 5.34
N TRP A 35 4.98 0.77 5.67
CA TRP A 35 6.39 0.47 5.96
C TRP A 35 7.27 0.78 4.73
N MET A 36 6.92 0.28 3.54
CA MET A 36 7.70 0.55 2.33
C MET A 36 7.85 2.07 2.07
N PHE A 37 6.78 2.83 2.26
CA PHE A 37 6.79 4.28 2.11
C PHE A 37 7.72 4.96 3.13
N THR A 38 7.63 4.61 4.42
CA THR A 38 8.48 5.22 5.44
C THR A 38 9.94 4.84 5.26
N THR A 39 10.25 3.58 4.95
CA THR A 39 11.62 3.13 4.68
C THR A 39 12.22 3.78 3.43
N SER A 40 11.43 4.10 2.42
CA SER A 40 11.94 4.85 1.24
C SER A 40 12.51 6.23 1.61
N LEU A 41 12.07 6.80 2.73
CA LEU A 41 12.45 8.13 3.22
C LEU A 41 13.45 8.07 4.39
N GLN A 42 13.92 6.88 4.74
CA GLN A 42 14.92 6.67 5.78
C GLN A 42 16.35 6.82 5.24
N THR A 43 17.29 7.05 6.16
CA THR A 43 18.71 6.87 5.88
C THR A 43 19.05 5.38 5.71
N LYS A 44 20.20 5.10 5.08
CA LYS A 44 20.72 3.72 4.96
C LYS A 44 20.90 3.07 6.34
N ALA A 45 21.45 3.81 7.30
CA ALA A 45 21.69 3.31 8.65
C ALA A 45 20.38 2.92 9.37
N GLU A 46 19.34 3.75 9.27
CA GLU A 46 18.00 3.45 9.82
C GLU A 46 17.37 2.22 9.17
N THR A 47 17.52 2.08 7.85
CA THR A 47 16.98 0.92 7.11
C THR A 47 17.61 -0.39 7.60
N TYR A 48 18.93 -0.39 7.85
CA TYR A 48 19.63 -1.58 8.37
C TYR A 48 19.40 -1.84 9.86
N ALA A 49 18.99 -0.82 10.62
CA ALA A 49 18.73 -0.98 12.05
C ALA A 49 17.41 -1.68 12.37
N VAL A 50 16.52 -1.94 11.39
CA VAL A 50 15.22 -2.65 11.50
C VAL A 50 14.19 -2.00 12.45
N GLN A 51 14.61 -1.09 13.34
CA GLN A 51 13.87 -0.73 14.55
C GLN A 51 12.92 0.46 14.39
N SER A 52 12.97 1.22 13.29
CA SER A 52 12.10 2.39 13.13
C SER A 52 11.10 2.21 12.00
N VAL A 53 9.81 2.10 12.34
CA VAL A 53 8.71 2.14 11.36
C VAL A 53 8.50 3.56 10.82
N ILE A 54 8.91 4.59 11.58
CA ILE A 54 8.81 6.01 11.21
C ILE A 54 10.24 6.57 11.13
N PRO A 55 10.62 7.29 10.07
CA PRO A 55 11.95 7.88 9.96
C PRO A 55 12.20 8.93 11.05
N THR A 56 13.44 9.06 11.54
CA THR A 56 13.81 10.18 12.41
C THR A 56 13.93 11.48 11.62
N SER A 57 14.37 11.39 10.36
CA SER A 57 14.42 12.49 9.38
C SER A 57 13.89 12.03 8.02
N TRP A 58 13.11 12.88 7.37
CA TRP A 58 12.47 12.58 6.09
C TRP A 58 13.39 12.93 4.92
N HIS A 59 13.94 11.93 4.23
CA HIS A 59 14.90 12.09 3.13
C HIS A 59 14.24 11.95 1.74
N TRP A 60 13.57 13.02 1.28
CA TRP A 60 12.91 13.04 -0.03
C TRP A 60 13.88 12.95 -1.21
N GLU A 61 15.12 13.39 -1.02
CA GLU A 61 16.22 13.27 -1.97
C GLU A 61 16.48 11.82 -2.39
N ASN A 62 16.09 10.83 -1.58
CA ASN A 62 16.17 9.42 -1.94
C ASN A 62 15.41 9.11 -3.24
N TYR A 63 14.27 9.77 -3.50
CA TYR A 63 13.53 9.59 -4.75
C TYR A 63 14.30 10.12 -5.96
N LEU A 64 14.95 11.29 -5.80
CA LEU A 64 15.76 11.87 -6.87
C LEU A 64 17.00 11.01 -7.14
N HIS A 65 17.70 10.57 -6.09
CA HIS A 65 18.84 9.67 -6.20
C HIS A 65 18.45 8.33 -6.83
N ALA A 66 17.31 7.76 -6.43
CA ALA A 66 16.79 6.54 -7.04
C ALA A 66 16.48 6.76 -8.52
N TRP A 67 15.79 7.84 -8.89
CA TRP A 67 15.49 8.16 -10.29
C TRP A 67 16.74 8.32 -11.15
N GLN A 68 17.82 8.88 -10.60
CA GLN A 68 19.10 9.07 -11.29
C GLN A 68 19.99 7.82 -11.30
N SER A 69 19.70 6.80 -10.47
CA SER A 69 20.53 5.60 -10.34
C SER A 69 20.48 4.65 -11.54
N ALA A 70 19.45 4.78 -12.38
CA ALA A 70 19.26 3.99 -13.59
C ALA A 70 18.43 4.79 -14.62
N PRO A 71 18.44 4.42 -15.91
CA PRO A 71 17.65 5.09 -16.94
C PRO A 71 16.15 4.71 -16.85
N PHE A 72 15.50 4.99 -15.72
CA PHE A 72 14.10 4.65 -15.44
C PHE A 72 13.13 5.22 -16.47
N ALA A 73 13.39 6.43 -16.99
CA ALA A 73 12.59 7.03 -18.06
C ALA A 73 12.54 6.13 -19.31
N ASN A 74 13.69 5.56 -19.70
CA ASN A 74 13.76 4.66 -20.86
C ASN A 74 12.99 3.35 -20.58
N TYR A 75 13.12 2.79 -19.37
CA TYR A 75 12.38 1.58 -18.98
C TYR A 75 10.87 1.81 -18.97
N TYR A 76 10.43 2.97 -18.48
CA TYR A 76 9.02 3.33 -18.43
C TYR A 76 8.44 3.50 -19.84
N ILE A 77 9.14 4.24 -20.72
CA ILE A 77 8.71 4.45 -22.11
C ILE A 77 8.66 3.11 -22.86
N ASN A 78 9.69 2.27 -22.73
CA ASN A 78 9.70 0.96 -23.37
C ASN A 78 8.51 0.09 -22.91
N SER A 79 8.21 0.09 -21.61
CA SER A 79 7.09 -0.68 -21.05
C SER A 79 5.74 -0.15 -21.53
N LEU A 80 5.59 1.18 -21.65
CA LEU A 80 4.38 1.83 -22.11
C LEU A 80 4.12 1.57 -23.60
N ILE A 81 5.17 1.63 -24.43
CA ILE A 81 5.06 1.29 -25.86
C ILE A 81 4.67 -0.18 -26.02
N MET A 82 5.33 -1.09 -25.30
CA MET A 82 5.02 -2.52 -25.37
C MET A 82 3.59 -2.82 -24.91
N SER A 83 3.16 -2.28 -23.77
CA SER A 83 1.80 -2.52 -23.27
C SER A 83 0.74 -1.94 -24.20
N ALA A 84 0.95 -0.75 -24.77
CA ALA A 84 0.03 -0.15 -25.71
C ALA A 84 -0.11 -0.97 -27.00
N ILE A 85 1.01 -1.42 -27.58
CA ILE A 85 0.99 -2.26 -28.78
C ILE A 85 0.26 -3.58 -28.50
N ILE A 86 0.52 -4.23 -27.36
CA ILE A 86 -0.11 -5.51 -26.98
C ILE A 86 -1.61 -5.36 -26.71
N VAL A 87 -2.05 -4.22 -26.16
CA VAL A 87 -3.48 -3.99 -25.85
C VAL A 87 -4.26 -3.61 -27.11
N ILE A 88 -3.64 -2.89 -28.05
CA ILE A 88 -4.30 -2.43 -29.28
C ILE A 88 -4.31 -3.51 -30.37
N GLY A 89 -3.22 -4.27 -30.52
CA GLY A 89 -3.08 -5.33 -31.52
C GLY A 89 -3.88 -6.57 -31.20
#